data_AF-A0A317Z547-F1
#
_entry.id   AF-A0A317Z547-F1
#
_cell.length_a   1.000
_cell.length_b   1.000
_cell.length_c   1.000
_cell.angle_alpha   90.00
_cell.angle_beta   90.00
_cell.angle_gamma   90.00
#
_symmetry.space_group_name_H-M   'P 1'
#
loop_
_entity.id
_entity.type
_entity.pdbx_description
1 polymer ?
#
loop_
_entity_poly.entity_id
_entity_poly.type
_entity_poly.pdbx_seq_one_letter_code
_entity_poly.pdbx_strand_id
1 'polypeptide(L)' 'KRLVVSALFSMIFYLSGVSHFKKEAMFLKIVPSYLPFKRAIVKYSGILELMIAVYVLLGKNRRAVRKIVQGFLWLVFPA' A
#
# COMPACT_ATOMS: atom_id res chain seq x y z
N LYS A 1 -6.23 18.91 12.71
CA LYS A 1 -5.22 18.78 11.63
C LYS A 1 -4.65 17.35 11.50
N ARG A 2 -4.10 16.75 12.57
CA ARG A 2 -3.48 15.39 12.53
C ARG A 2 -4.44 14.23 12.18
N LEU A 3 -5.66 14.24 12.71
CA LEU A 3 -6.65 13.20 12.41
C LEU A 3 -7.07 13.23 10.95
N VAL A 4 -7.26 14.43 10.39
CA VAL A 4 -7.57 14.64 8.97
C VAL A 4 -6.48 14.03 8.08
N VAL A 5 -5.20 14.34 8.34
CA VAL A 5 -4.08 13.76 7.57
C VAL A 5 -4.05 12.23 7.68
N SER A 6 -4.28 11.68 8.87
CA SER A 6 -4.28 10.22 9.08
C SER A 6 -5.44 9.56 8.34
N ALA A 7 -6.63 10.18 8.38
CA ALA A 7 -7.81 9.70 7.66
C ALA A 7 -7.60 9.75 6.15
N LEU A 8 -7.02 10.83 5.62
CA LEU A 8 -6.71 10.95 4.19
C LEU A 8 -5.73 9.86 3.72
N PHE A 9 -4.60 9.69 4.42
CA PHE A 9 -3.63 8.65 4.07
C PHE A 9 -4.22 7.24 4.22
N SER A 10 -4.98 6.99 5.29
CA SER A 10 -5.68 5.72 5.49
C SER A 10 -6.64 5.43 4.33
N MET A 11 -7.41 6.43 3.89
CA MET A 11 -8.33 6.29 2.77
C MET A 11 -7.61 5.99 1.45
N ILE A 12 -6.49 6.67 1.17
CA ILE A 12 -5.69 6.42 -0.03
C ILE A 12 -5.18 4.97 -0.05
N PHE A 13 -4.55 4.51 1.03
CA PHE A 13 -4.05 3.14 1.14
C PHE A 13 -5.18 2.11 1.08
N TYR A 14 -6.33 2.40 1.69
CA TYR A 14 -7.49 1.52 1.63
C TYR A 14 -8.01 1.36 0.20
N LEU A 15 -8.22 2.47 -0.50
CA LEU A 15 -8.70 2.46 -1.89
C LEU A 15 -7.70 1.78 -2.84
N SER A 16 -6.40 2.05 -2.67
CA SER A 16 -5.33 1.40 -3.43
C SER A 16 -5.33 -0.12 -3.18
N GLY A 17 -5.42 -0.53 -1.92
CA GLY A 17 -5.43 -1.94 -1.53
C GLY A 17 -6.62 -2.69 -2.13
N VAL A 18 -7.82 -2.10 -2.07
CA VAL A 18 -9.01 -2.67 -2.74
C VAL A 18 -8.84 -2.71 -4.26
N SER A 19 -8.22 -1.70 -4.86
CA SER A 19 -7.99 -1.63 -6.31
C SER A 19 -7.08 -2.75 -6.81
N HIS A 20 -6.09 -3.20 -6.02
CA HIS A 20 -5.24 -4.34 -6.38
C HIS A 20 -6.03 -5.61 -6.67
N PHE A 21 -7.14 -5.84 -5.96
CA PHE A 21 -8.01 -7.01 -6.19
C PHE A 21 -9.03 -6.77 -7.30
N LYS A 22 -9.59 -5.56 -7.40
CA LYS A 22 -10.62 -5.24 -8.42
C LYS A 22 -10.04 -5.02 -9.82
N LYS A 23 -8.83 -4.47 -9.90
CA LYS A 23 -8.17 -4.03 -11.14
C LYS A 23 -6.81 -4.71 -11.32
N GLU A 24 -6.71 -5.97 -10.89
CA GLU A 24 -5.48 -6.79 -10.89
C GLU A 24 -4.71 -6.68 -12.22
N ALA A 25 -5.41 -6.73 -13.36
CA ALA A 25 -4.81 -6.63 -14.69
C ALA A 25 -4.03 -5.33 -14.95
N MET A 26 -4.42 -4.20 -14.35
CA MET A 26 -3.63 -2.96 -14.47
C MET A 26 -2.34 -3.05 -13.66
N PHE A 27 -2.40 -3.56 -12.43
CA PHE A 27 -1.22 -3.68 -11.56
C PHE A 27 -0.21 -4.70 -12.10
N LEU A 28 -0.67 -5.77 -12.74
CA LEU A 28 0.21 -6.75 -13.41
C LEU A 28 1.09 -6.13 -14.51
N LYS A 29 0.62 -5.05 -15.16
CA LYS A 29 1.40 -4.32 -16.17
C LYS A 29 2.47 -3.42 -15.55
N ILE A 30 2.25 -2.96 -14.31
CA ILE A 30 3.18 -2.12 -13.56
C ILE A 30 4.33 -2.95 -13.01
N VAL A 31 4.06 -4.18 -12.55
CA VAL A 31 5.11 -5.06 -12.03
C VAL A 31 6.11 -5.40 -13.14
N PRO A 32 7.42 -5.14 -12.95
CA PRO A 32 8.46 -5.39 -13.94
C PRO A 32 8.47 -6.83 -14.48
N SER A 33 8.82 -7.00 -15.76
CA SER A 33 8.84 -8.32 -16.44
C SER A 33 9.85 -9.31 -15.87
N TYR A 34 10.93 -8.83 -15.26
CA TYR A 34 11.97 -9.68 -14.66
C TYR A 34 11.58 -10.30 -13.32
N LEU A 35 10.49 -9.84 -12.68
CA LEU A 35 10.03 -10.41 -11.41
C LEU A 35 9.12 -11.62 -11.64
N PRO A 36 9.44 -12.80 -11.04
CA PRO A 36 8.55 -13.94 -11.08
C PRO A 36 7.31 -13.69 -10.22
N PHE A 37 6.23 -14.45 -10.47
CA PHE A 37 5.01 -14.43 -9.65
C PHE A 37 4.32 -13.06 -9.51
N LYS A 38 4.29 -12.24 -10.57
CA LYS A 38 3.64 -10.91 -10.58
C LYS A 38 2.27 -10.87 -9.91
N ARG A 39 1.45 -11.89 -10.14
CA ARG A 39 0.11 -12.01 -9.57
C ARG A 39 0.10 -12.10 -8.06
N ALA A 40 1.02 -12.88 -7.49
CA ALA A 40 1.20 -12.97 -6.05
C ALA A 40 1.64 -11.61 -5.49
N ILE A 41 2.63 -10.96 -6.13
CA ILE A 41 3.14 -9.64 -5.73
C ILE A 41 1.99 -8.62 -5.63
N VAL A 42 1.15 -8.51 -6.66
CA VAL A 42 -0.02 -7.60 -6.68
C VAL A 42 -1.01 -7.91 -5.56
N LYS A 43 -1.31 -9.19 -5.29
CA LYS A 43 -2.23 -9.54 -4.21
C LYS A 43 -1.67 -9.21 -2.84
N TYR A 44 -0.40 -9.58 -2.58
CA TYR A 44 0.23 -9.33 -1.29
C TYR A 44 0.49 -7.84 -1.04
N SER A 45 0.84 -7.06 -2.07
CA SER A 45 0.94 -5.60 -1.95
C SER A 45 -0.42 -4.99 -1.57
N GLY A 46 -1.51 -5.44 -2.19
CA GLY A 46 -2.87 -5.01 -1.82
C GLY A 46 -3.22 -5.31 -0.36
N ILE A 47 -2.87 -6.49 0.17
CA ILE A 47 -3.06 -6.83 1.60
C ILE A 47 -2.25 -5.88 2.48
N LEU A 48 -0.97 -5.65 2.14
CA LEU A 48 -0.10 -4.76 2.91
C LEU A 48 -0.64 -3.33 2.95
N GLU A 49 -1.17 -2.81 1.86
CA GLU A 49 -1.79 -1.48 1.83
C GLU A 49 -3.01 -1.39 2.77
N LEU A 50 -3.86 -2.41 2.81
CA LEU A 50 -4.99 -2.46 3.76
C LEU A 50 -4.50 -2.47 5.21
N MET A 51 -3.45 -3.23 5.51
CA MET A 51 -2.85 -3.22 6.85
C MET A 51 -2.25 -1.86 7.21
N ILE A 52 -1.57 -1.21 6.26
CA ILE A 52 -1.02 0.14 6.43
C ILE A 52 -2.15 1.15 6.67
N ALA A 53 -3.28 1.05 5.94
CA ALA A 53 -4.42 1.92 6.13
C ALA A 53 -4.96 1.86 7.57
N VAL A 54 -5.13 0.66 8.12
CA VAL A 54 -5.53 0.46 9.52
C VAL A 54 -4.48 1.02 10.48
N TYR A 55 -3.21 0.74 10.24
CA TYR A 55 -2.13 1.16 11.12
C TYR A 55 -1.95 2.69 11.17
N VAL A 56 -2.08 3.36 10.02
CA VAL A 56 -2.08 4.83 9.91
C VAL A 56 -3.26 5.44 10.69
N LEU A 57 -4.44 4.83 10.59
CA LEU A 57 -5.66 5.30 11.26
C LEU A 57 -5.56 5.19 12.78
N LEU A 58 -5.09 4.04 13.29
CA LEU A 58 -4.90 3.79 14.73
C LEU A 58 -3.90 4.76 15.36
N GLY A 59 -2.88 5.19 14.61
CA GLY A 59 -2.04 6.32 14.97
C GLY A 59 -1.20 6.18 16.25
N LYS A 60 -1.11 4.97 16.82
CA LYS A 60 -0.45 4.63 18.10
C LYS A 60 1.06 4.85 18.08
N ASN A 61 1.76 4.57 16.97
CA ASN A 61 3.22 4.75 16.86
C ASN A 61 3.62 5.45 15.54
N ARG A 62 3.75 6.77 15.58
CA ARG A 62 3.96 7.59 14.37
C ARG A 62 5.33 7.40 13.73
N ARG A 63 6.37 7.15 14.53
CA ARG A 63 7.72 6.88 14.02
C ARG A 63 7.73 5.56 13.24
N ALA A 64 7.04 4.55 13.75
CA ALA A 64 6.86 3.27 13.06
C ALA A 64 5.99 3.41 11.80
N VAL A 65 4.82 4.07 11.89
CA VAL A 65 3.95 4.34 10.73
C VAL A 65 4.75 4.99 9.60
N ARG A 66 5.56 6.02 9.92
CA ARG A 66 6.38 6.70 8.91
C ARG A 66 7.41 5.77 8.27
N LYS A 67 8.12 4.97 9.06
CA LYS A 67 9.12 4.01 8.54
C LYS A 67 8.47 2.94 7.66
N ILE A 68 7.33 2.40 8.07
CA ILE A 68 6.60 1.37 7.31
C ILE A 68 6.09 1.94 6.00
N VAL A 69 5.40 3.10 6.04
CA VAL A 69 4.89 3.75 4.83
C VAL A 69 6.03 4.09 3.88
N GLN A 70 7.13 4.66 4.36
CA GLN A 70 8.30 4.96 3.52
C GLN A 70 8.90 3.69 2.93
N GLY A 71 9.17 2.67 3.74
CA GLY A 71 9.75 1.41 3.25
C GLY A 71 8.85 0.70 2.24
N PHE A 72 7.54 0.70 2.47
CA PHE A 72 6.58 0.15 1.52
C PHE A 72 6.57 0.92 0.20
N LEU A 73 6.52 2.25 0.26
CA LEU A 73 6.56 3.08 -0.96
C LEU A 73 7.87 2.91 -1.71
N TRP A 74 9.01 2.80 -1.04
CA TRP A 74 10.30 2.48 -1.67
C TRP A 74 10.36 1.07 -2.28
N LEU A 75 9.57 0.12 -1.77
CA LEU A 75 9.51 -1.24 -2.31
C LEU A 75 8.63 -1.30 -3.57
N VAL A 76 7.51 -0.58 -3.56
CA VAL A 76 6.53 -0.58 -4.66
C VAL A 76 6.89 0.44 -5.74
N PHE A 77 7.55 1.54 -5.37
CA PHE A 77 8.19 2.51 -6.25
C PHE A 77 9.71 2.38 -6.05
N PRO A 78 10.41 1.65 -6.94
CA PRO A 78 10.74 2.20 -8.25
C PRO A 78 10.64 1.11 -9.33
N ALA A 79 9.46 0.99 -9.96
CA ALA A 79 9.30 0.25 -11.21
C ALA A 79 9.60 1.17 -12.40
#